data_AF-A0A661HAZ7-F1
#
_entry.id   AF-A0A661HAZ7-F1
#
_cell.length_a   1.000
_cell.length_b   1.000
_cell.length_c   1.000
_cell.angle_alpha   90.00
_cell.angle_beta   90.00
_cell.angle_gamma   90.00
#
_symmetry.space_group_name_H-M   'P 1'
#
loop_
_entity.id
_entity.type
_entity.pdbx_description
1 polymer ?
#
loop_
_entity_poly.entity_id
_entity_poly.type
_entity_poly.pdbx_seq_one_letter_code
_entity_poly.pdbx_strand_id
1 'polypeptide(L)'
;MRRVLGNFGLLLRGRGIGALLALAATALMARALGPVEFGLVILIHTYVVLVRGLLNFKQFLAIVRYGVPALDAGDTRTLQRLISICRRVDRYTCIAATVVALILAPLIGPSMGMDQNHVILLTAYCLVLLTTGNRTDTGVLRLFDKFDILGRQMTVAPILRFFGVVIAWWLQSPFPVYVAIMAFAYGAENVYLTWCGRREYRRHIGASADSENNSRASMAEFSGLRQFLWITYWQSNIDLVPKHGSILLAGTL
;
A
#
# COMPACT_ATOMS: atom_id res chain seq x y z
N MET A 1 20.47 -3.18 -24.75
CA MET A 1 20.50 -4.23 -23.70
C MET A 1 21.35 -3.92 -22.47
N ARG A 2 22.59 -3.39 -22.57
CA ARG A 2 23.45 -3.07 -21.40
C ARG A 2 22.85 -2.08 -20.38
N ARG A 3 22.14 -1.04 -20.83
CA ARG A 3 21.42 -0.10 -19.92
C ARG A 3 20.23 -0.75 -19.21
N VAL A 4 19.53 -1.66 -19.87
CA VAL A 4 18.41 -2.41 -19.30
C VAL A 4 18.92 -3.39 -18.23
N LEU A 5 20.01 -4.13 -18.49
CA LEU A 5 20.64 -5.00 -17.49
C LEU A 5 21.24 -4.23 -16.31
N GLY A 6 21.86 -3.07 -16.55
CA GLY A 6 22.40 -2.21 -15.48
C GLY A 6 21.30 -1.68 -14.54
N ASN A 7 20.18 -1.23 -15.11
CA ASN A 7 19.01 -0.79 -14.34
C ASN A 7 18.29 -1.98 -13.66
N PHE A 8 18.22 -3.15 -14.32
CA PHE A 8 17.73 -4.38 -13.71
C PHE A 8 18.59 -4.81 -12.51
N GLY A 9 19.91 -4.72 -12.63
CA GLY A 9 20.85 -5.01 -11.54
C GLY A 9 20.73 -4.03 -10.38
N LEU A 10 20.51 -2.73 -10.66
CA LEU A 10 20.26 -1.73 -9.62
C LEU A 10 18.90 -1.96 -8.91
N LEU A 11 17.86 -2.33 -9.67
CA LEU A 11 16.54 -2.66 -9.14
C LEU A 11 16.54 -3.96 -8.33
N LEU A 12 17.26 -5.00 -8.77
CA LEU A 12 17.49 -6.23 -8.02
C LEU A 12 18.29 -5.97 -6.75
N ARG A 13 19.31 -5.12 -6.82
CA ARG A 13 20.09 -4.71 -5.63
C ARG A 13 19.21 -3.96 -4.62
N GLY A 14 18.39 -3.01 -5.07
CA GLY A 14 17.46 -2.27 -4.20
C GLY A 14 16.45 -3.20 -3.52
N ARG A 15 15.80 -4.09 -4.28
CA ARG A 15 14.88 -5.10 -3.72
C ARG A 15 15.58 -6.09 -2.79
N GLY A 16 16.78 -6.54 -3.16
CA GLY A 16 17.59 -7.46 -2.37
C GLY A 16 17.99 -6.84 -1.02
N ILE A 17 18.48 -5.60 -1.03
CA ILE A 17 18.81 -4.86 0.19
C ILE A 17 17.56 -4.66 1.04
N GLY A 18 16.42 -4.28 0.45
CA GLY A 18 15.16 -4.15 1.18
C GLY A 18 14.73 -5.46 1.85
N ALA A 19 14.85 -6.59 1.16
CA ALA A 19 14.54 -7.91 1.73
C ALA A 19 15.50 -8.28 2.87
N LEU A 20 16.81 -8.06 2.69
CA LEU A 20 17.80 -8.32 3.74
C LEU A 20 17.56 -7.45 4.98
N LEU A 21 17.26 -6.16 4.80
CA LEU A 21 16.93 -5.25 5.90
C LEU A 21 15.64 -5.67 6.61
N ALA A 22 14.61 -6.09 5.86
CA ALA A 22 13.38 -6.59 6.45
C ALA A 22 13.64 -7.87 7.27
N LEU A 23 14.40 -8.83 6.74
CA LEU A 23 14.77 -10.05 7.45
C LEU A 23 15.60 -9.75 8.70
N ALA A 24 16.59 -8.87 8.61
CA ALA A 24 17.41 -8.47 9.74
C ALA A 24 16.58 -7.76 10.82
N ALA A 25 15.65 -6.88 10.43
CA ALA A 25 14.73 -6.24 11.35
C ALA A 25 13.82 -7.26 12.05
N THR A 26 13.28 -8.22 11.30
CA THR A 26 12.44 -9.31 11.85
C THR A 26 13.22 -10.17 12.84
N ALA A 27 14.44 -10.61 12.50
CA ALA A 27 15.28 -11.41 13.38
C ALA A 27 15.65 -10.64 14.66
N LEU A 28 15.99 -9.35 14.54
CA LEU A 28 16.33 -8.51 15.68
C LEU A 28 15.11 -8.29 16.59
N MET A 29 13.93 -8.07 16.01
CA MET A 29 12.68 -7.90 16.75
C MET A 29 12.30 -9.19 17.50
N ALA A 30 12.45 -10.35 16.87
CA ALA A 30 12.22 -11.66 17.51
C ALA A 30 13.14 -11.88 18.72
N ARG A 31 14.41 -11.45 18.62
CA ARG A 31 15.37 -11.49 19.73
C ARG A 31 15.00 -10.52 20.85
N ALA A 32 14.43 -9.37 20.53
CA ALA A 32 14.17 -8.29 21.48
C ALA A 32 12.90 -8.50 22.32
N LEU A 33 11.82 -9.01 21.72
CA LEU A 33 10.47 -9.07 22.31
C LEU A 33 10.10 -10.45 22.89
N GLY A 34 10.90 -11.48 22.62
CA GLY A 34 10.50 -12.86 22.90
C GLY A 34 9.34 -13.33 22.00
N PRO A 35 8.96 -14.63 22.07
CA PRO A 35 8.11 -15.24 21.05
C PRO A 35 6.67 -14.70 21.01
N VAL A 36 6.07 -14.44 22.17
CA VAL A 36 4.67 -14.02 22.29
C VAL A 36 4.47 -12.60 21.76
N GLU A 37 5.23 -11.63 22.27
CA GLU A 37 5.13 -10.23 21.84
C GLU A 37 5.54 -10.05 20.38
N PHE A 38 6.59 -10.74 19.92
CA PHE A 38 6.96 -10.76 18.49
C PHE A 38 5.81 -11.29 17.63
N GLY A 39 5.19 -12.41 18.03
CA GLY A 39 4.03 -12.96 17.36
C GLY A 39 2.88 -11.96 17.27
N LEU A 40 2.60 -11.22 18.35
CA LEU A 40 1.58 -10.18 18.37
C LEU A 40 1.90 -9.00 17.45
N VAL A 41 3.15 -8.53 17.38
CA VAL A 41 3.55 -7.47 16.42
C VAL A 41 3.27 -7.92 14.99
N ILE A 42 3.69 -9.14 14.64
CA ILE A 42 3.48 -9.68 13.28
C ILE A 42 1.99 -9.87 13.01
N LEU A 43 1.21 -10.34 13.97
CA LEU A 43 -0.23 -10.54 13.84
C LEU A 43 -0.97 -9.22 13.61
N ILE A 44 -0.64 -8.18 14.41
CA ILE A 44 -1.17 -6.83 14.24
C ILE A 44 -0.83 -6.29 12.84
N HIS A 45 0.43 -6.40 12.42
CA HIS A 45 0.84 -5.93 11.09
C HIS A 45 0.10 -6.68 9.97
N THR A 46 0.00 -8.00 10.09
CA THR A 46 -0.61 -8.89 9.09
C THR A 46 -2.10 -8.61 8.97
N TYR A 47 -2.80 -8.40 10.09
CA TYR A 47 -4.19 -7.99 10.10
C TYR A 47 -4.43 -6.74 9.24
N VAL A 48 -3.61 -5.68 9.45
CA VAL A 48 -3.74 -4.42 8.70
C VAL A 48 -3.47 -4.62 7.21
N VAL A 49 -2.42 -5.37 6.87
CA VAL A 49 -2.09 -5.68 5.47
C VAL A 49 -3.18 -6.52 4.80
N LEU A 50 -3.79 -7.46 5.53
CA LEU A 50 -4.87 -8.31 5.04
C LEU A 50 -6.13 -7.49 4.75
N VAL A 51 -6.59 -6.68 5.70
CA VAL A 51 -7.76 -5.80 5.48
C VAL A 51 -7.50 -4.85 4.31
N ARG A 52 -6.27 -4.36 4.16
CA ARG A 52 -5.88 -3.58 2.98
C ARG A 52 -5.97 -4.38 1.68
N GLY A 53 -5.51 -5.63 1.69
CA GLY A 53 -5.51 -6.53 0.55
C GLY A 53 -6.91 -6.84 0.03
N LEU A 54 -7.87 -7.06 0.94
CA LEU A 54 -9.27 -7.36 0.59
C LEU A 54 -9.95 -6.20 -0.17
N LEU A 55 -9.67 -4.97 0.22
CA LEU A 55 -10.26 -3.78 -0.39
C LEU A 55 -9.37 -3.18 -1.49
N ASN A 56 -8.66 -4.03 -2.24
CA ASN A 56 -7.67 -3.63 -3.23
C ASN A 56 -8.21 -3.56 -4.66
N PHE A 57 -8.68 -2.38 -5.05
CA PHE A 57 -8.98 -2.09 -6.45
C PHE A 57 -7.66 -1.89 -7.23
N LYS A 58 -7.66 -2.23 -8.52
CA LYS A 58 -6.49 -2.02 -9.41
C LYS A 58 -6.65 -0.73 -10.24
N GLN A 59 -6.86 0.41 -9.59
CA GLN A 59 -7.01 1.73 -10.25
C GLN A 59 -5.82 2.05 -11.16
N PHE A 60 -4.61 1.62 -10.79
CA PHE A 60 -3.41 1.85 -11.59
C PHE A 60 -3.52 1.25 -13.00
N LEU A 61 -4.19 0.10 -13.18
CA LEU A 61 -4.40 -0.50 -14.50
C LEU A 61 -5.36 0.33 -15.35
N ALA A 62 -6.38 0.92 -14.73
CA ALA A 62 -7.30 1.80 -15.42
C ALA A 62 -6.58 3.07 -15.91
N ILE A 63 -5.72 3.66 -15.08
CA ILE A 63 -4.94 4.83 -15.47
C ILE A 63 -3.99 4.53 -16.63
N VAL A 64 -3.31 3.39 -16.63
CA VAL A 64 -2.45 3.02 -17.76
C VAL A 64 -3.30 2.75 -19.01
N ARG A 65 -4.38 1.98 -18.89
CA ARG A 65 -5.22 1.59 -20.04
C ARG A 65 -5.91 2.77 -20.72
N TYR A 66 -6.54 3.65 -19.94
CA TYR A 66 -7.31 4.78 -20.47
C TYR A 66 -6.50 6.08 -20.53
N GLY A 67 -5.41 6.18 -19.76
CA GLY A 67 -4.57 7.37 -19.71
C GLY A 67 -3.51 7.42 -20.80
N VAL A 68 -2.93 6.29 -21.23
CA VAL A 68 -1.93 6.31 -22.32
C VAL A 68 -2.51 6.91 -23.62
N PRO A 69 -3.69 6.48 -24.12
CA PRO A 69 -4.26 7.10 -25.32
C PRO A 69 -4.56 8.59 -25.16
N ALA A 70 -5.02 9.02 -23.99
CA ALA A 70 -5.29 10.44 -23.71
C ALA A 70 -4.00 11.27 -23.62
N LEU A 71 -2.91 10.67 -23.12
CA LEU A 71 -1.59 11.29 -23.08
C LEU A 71 -1.02 11.46 -24.50
N ASP A 72 -1.09 10.42 -25.33
CA ASP A 72 -0.62 10.45 -26.72
C ASP A 72 -1.38 11.47 -27.58
N ALA A 73 -2.67 11.66 -27.30
CA ALA A 73 -3.50 12.67 -27.94
C ALA A 73 -3.31 14.10 -27.38
N GLY A 74 -2.50 14.29 -26.33
CA GLY A 74 -2.35 15.58 -25.64
C GLY A 74 -3.62 16.04 -24.89
N ASP A 75 -4.60 15.15 -24.70
CA ASP A 75 -5.87 15.45 -24.05
C ASP A 75 -5.71 15.45 -22.52
N THR A 76 -5.15 16.56 -22.05
CA THR A 76 -4.89 16.82 -20.64
C THR A 76 -6.20 16.84 -19.82
N ARG A 77 -7.33 17.21 -20.43
CA ARG A 77 -8.63 17.27 -19.76
C ARG A 77 -9.14 15.88 -19.43
N THR A 78 -9.10 14.97 -20.39
CA THR A 78 -9.49 13.56 -20.18
C THR A 78 -8.59 12.89 -19.12
N LEU A 79 -7.29 13.16 -19.15
CA LEU A 79 -6.36 12.69 -18.10
C LEU A 79 -6.74 13.19 -16.71
N GLN A 80 -7.03 14.49 -16.56
CA GLN A 80 -7.42 15.07 -15.28
C GLN A 80 -8.72 14.46 -14.73
N ARG A 81 -9.73 14.23 -15.59
CA ARG A 81 -11.01 13.61 -15.22
C ARG A 81 -10.83 12.15 -14.83
N LEU A 82 -10.03 11.38 -15.57
CA LEU A 82 -9.71 10.00 -15.22
C LEU A 82 -9.04 9.92 -13.84
N ILE A 83 -8.04 10.76 -13.61
CA ILE A 83 -7.29 10.81 -12.34
C ILE A 83 -8.19 11.29 -11.19
N SER A 84 -9.10 12.24 -11.41
CA SER A 84 -10.03 12.69 -10.37
C SER A 84 -11.00 11.58 -9.94
N ILE A 85 -11.52 10.80 -10.90
CA ILE A 85 -12.34 9.62 -10.64
C ILE A 85 -11.53 8.60 -9.82
N CYS A 86 -10.33 8.23 -10.27
CA CYS A 86 -9.50 7.25 -9.57
C CYS A 86 -9.13 7.72 -8.14
N ARG A 87 -8.81 9.00 -7.94
CA ARG A 87 -8.54 9.57 -6.61
C ARG A 87 -9.75 9.51 -5.68
N ARG A 88 -10.96 9.71 -6.21
CA ARG A 88 -12.20 9.53 -5.43
C ARG A 88 -12.33 8.09 -4.97
N VAL A 89 -12.13 7.12 -5.87
CA VAL A 89 -12.15 5.69 -5.53
C VAL A 89 -11.09 5.36 -4.49
N ASP A 90 -9.87 5.89 -4.61
CA ASP A 90 -8.82 5.69 -3.60
C ASP A 90 -9.23 6.19 -2.21
N ARG A 91 -9.83 7.38 -2.12
CA ARG A 91 -10.34 7.90 -0.84
C ARG A 91 -11.43 7.01 -0.26
N TYR A 92 -12.42 6.62 -1.06
CA TYR A 92 -13.50 5.75 -0.56
C TYR A 92 -12.96 4.39 -0.10
N THR A 93 -12.02 3.81 -0.85
CA THR A 93 -11.46 2.50 -0.53
C THR A 93 -10.56 2.51 0.71
N CYS A 94 -9.75 3.56 0.93
CA CYS A 94 -8.94 3.66 2.15
C CYS A 94 -9.80 3.98 3.38
N ILE A 95 -10.81 4.83 3.26
CA ILE A 95 -11.77 5.12 4.35
C ILE A 95 -12.56 3.85 4.69
N ALA A 96 -13.12 3.17 3.69
CA ALA A 96 -13.85 1.91 3.92
C ALA A 96 -12.97 0.86 4.59
N ALA A 97 -11.72 0.70 4.13
CA ALA A 97 -10.78 -0.23 4.76
C ALA A 97 -10.45 0.14 6.20
N THR A 98 -10.29 1.44 6.49
CA THR A 98 -10.03 1.91 7.84
C THR A 98 -11.24 1.65 8.74
N VAL A 99 -12.45 1.98 8.31
CA VAL A 99 -13.68 1.75 9.08
C VAL A 99 -13.89 0.27 9.35
N VAL A 100 -13.75 -0.59 8.33
CA VAL A 100 -13.86 -2.05 8.48
C VAL A 100 -12.81 -2.56 9.46
N ALA A 101 -11.56 -2.10 9.37
CA ALA A 101 -10.50 -2.49 10.29
C ALA A 101 -10.79 -2.04 11.74
N LEU A 102 -11.24 -0.80 11.94
CA LEU A 102 -11.57 -0.28 13.27
C LEU A 102 -12.75 -1.02 13.91
N ILE A 103 -13.73 -1.46 13.13
CA ILE A 103 -14.85 -2.26 13.63
C ILE A 103 -14.38 -3.67 13.95
N LEU A 104 -13.63 -4.32 13.05
CA LEU A 104 -13.22 -5.72 13.22
C LEU A 104 -12.13 -5.92 14.28
N ALA A 105 -11.27 -4.93 14.53
CA ALA A 105 -10.18 -5.02 15.51
C ALA A 105 -10.65 -5.42 16.92
N PRO A 106 -11.65 -4.77 17.55
CA PRO A 106 -12.15 -5.20 18.86
C PRO A 106 -12.96 -6.50 18.84
N LEU A 107 -13.52 -6.91 17.69
CA LEU A 107 -14.26 -8.17 17.58
C LEU A 107 -13.32 -9.38 17.48
N ILE A 108 -12.24 -9.25 16.70
CA ILE A 108 -11.34 -10.35 16.37
C ILE A 108 -10.08 -10.35 17.26
N GLY A 109 -9.66 -9.19 17.76
CA GLY A 109 -8.47 -9.08 18.62
C GLY A 109 -8.49 -10.02 19.83
N PRO A 110 -9.57 -10.06 20.64
CA PRO A 110 -9.63 -10.96 21.78
C PRO A 110 -9.55 -12.45 21.42
N SER A 111 -10.14 -12.88 20.30
CA SER A 111 -10.05 -14.27 19.84
C SER A 111 -8.68 -14.65 19.30
N MET A 112 -7.85 -13.65 18.99
CA MET A 112 -6.43 -13.79 18.63
C MET A 112 -5.49 -13.82 19.85
N GLY A 113 -6.02 -13.82 21.08
CA GLY A 113 -5.24 -13.81 22.32
C GLY A 113 -4.71 -12.42 22.71
N MET A 114 -5.26 -11.35 22.15
CA MET A 114 -4.90 -9.98 22.51
C MET A 114 -5.64 -9.53 23.78
N ASP A 115 -4.91 -8.96 24.74
CA ASP A 115 -5.54 -8.23 25.84
C ASP A 115 -6.09 -6.86 25.39
N GLN A 116 -6.70 -6.12 26.31
CA GLN A 116 -7.27 -4.81 26.04
C GLN A 116 -6.25 -3.79 25.49
N ASN A 117 -5.01 -3.78 26.00
CA ASN A 117 -3.97 -2.86 25.55
C ASN A 117 -3.50 -3.20 24.13
N HIS A 118 -3.36 -4.48 23.82
CA HIS A 118 -3.02 -4.95 22.48
C HIS A 118 -4.11 -4.60 21.46
N VAL A 119 -5.39 -4.74 21.84
CA VAL A 119 -6.53 -4.34 20.99
C VAL A 119 -6.53 -2.83 20.74
N ILE A 120 -6.21 -2.01 21.75
CA ILE A 120 -6.09 -0.55 21.58
C ILE A 120 -4.95 -0.22 20.59
N LEU A 121 -3.80 -0.87 20.74
CA LEU A 121 -2.66 -0.69 19.82
C LEU A 121 -3.00 -1.14 18.38
N LEU A 122 -3.68 -2.27 18.22
CA LEU A 122 -4.18 -2.75 16.93
C LEU A 122 -5.12 -1.72 16.30
N THR A 123 -6.08 -1.22 17.08
CA THR A 123 -7.06 -0.22 16.63
C THR A 123 -6.37 1.07 16.21
N ALA A 124 -5.38 1.53 16.97
CA ALA A 124 -4.55 2.69 16.61
C ALA A 124 -3.73 2.43 15.33
N TYR A 125 -3.15 1.24 15.16
CA TYR A 125 -2.45 0.86 13.94
C TYR A 125 -3.36 0.99 12.72
N CYS A 126 -4.63 0.56 12.82
CA CYS A 126 -5.58 0.59 11.70
C CYS A 126 -5.71 1.97 11.03
N LEU A 127 -5.46 3.08 11.75
CA LEU A 127 -5.46 4.43 11.19
C LEU A 127 -4.43 4.63 10.07
N VAL A 128 -3.35 3.83 10.04
CA VAL A 128 -2.36 3.84 8.95
C VAL A 128 -3.01 3.52 7.60
N LEU A 129 -4.12 2.79 7.57
CA LEU A 129 -4.85 2.48 6.34
C LEU A 129 -5.31 3.75 5.59
N LEU A 130 -5.53 4.87 6.27
CA LEU A 130 -5.85 6.14 5.62
C LEU A 130 -4.75 6.61 4.65
N THR A 131 -3.50 6.23 4.90
CA THR A 131 -2.35 6.59 4.05
C THR A 131 -2.25 5.77 2.76
N THR A 132 -2.96 4.64 2.68
CA THR A 132 -2.78 3.63 1.63
C THR A 132 -3.55 3.91 0.33
N GLY A 133 -4.24 5.05 0.24
CA GLY A 133 -4.99 5.50 -0.94
C GLY A 133 -4.08 6.01 -2.08
N ASN A 134 -3.11 5.20 -2.50
CA ASN A 134 -2.03 5.59 -3.44
C ASN A 134 -2.04 4.79 -4.76
N ARG A 135 -3.15 4.11 -5.10
CA ARG A 135 -3.27 3.32 -6.33
C ARG A 135 -3.30 4.22 -7.56
N THR A 136 -3.92 5.38 -7.45
CA THR A 136 -3.91 6.42 -8.48
C THR A 136 -2.50 6.96 -8.68
N ASP A 137 -1.79 7.26 -7.59
CA ASP A 137 -0.41 7.76 -7.64
C ASP A 137 0.52 6.74 -8.30
N THR A 138 0.32 5.45 -8.02
CA THR A 138 1.00 4.35 -8.72
C THR A 138 0.71 4.38 -10.23
N GLY A 139 -0.55 4.57 -10.62
CA GLY A 139 -0.95 4.68 -12.02
C GLY A 139 -0.32 5.88 -12.73
N VAL A 140 -0.30 7.05 -12.07
CA VAL A 140 0.35 8.27 -12.58
C VAL A 140 1.84 8.07 -12.77
N LEU A 141 2.53 7.48 -11.79
CA LEU A 141 3.96 7.19 -11.91
C LEU A 141 4.26 6.24 -13.08
N ARG A 142 3.40 5.24 -13.32
CA ARG A 142 3.53 4.34 -14.48
C ARG A 142 3.24 5.05 -15.80
N LEU A 143 2.24 5.92 -15.83
CA LEU A 143 1.87 6.69 -17.02
C LEU A 143 3.04 7.57 -17.51
N PHE A 144 3.89 8.06 -16.60
CA PHE A 144 5.06 8.88 -16.91
C PHE A 144 6.40 8.11 -16.80
N ASP A 145 6.37 6.78 -16.90
CA ASP A 145 7.55 5.90 -16.86
C ASP A 145 8.47 6.09 -15.63
N LYS A 146 7.94 6.57 -14.50
CA LYS A 146 8.68 6.77 -13.24
C LYS A 146 8.79 5.49 -12.40
N PHE A 147 9.21 4.40 -13.03
CA PHE A 147 9.40 3.10 -12.36
C PHE A 147 10.50 3.13 -11.30
N ASP A 148 11.48 4.03 -11.42
CA ASP A 148 12.54 4.21 -10.42
C ASP A 148 11.98 4.64 -9.05
N ILE A 149 10.95 5.49 -9.05
CA ILE A 149 10.28 5.95 -7.82
C ILE A 149 9.53 4.78 -7.16
N LEU A 150 8.83 3.97 -7.96
CA LEU A 150 8.16 2.76 -7.48
C LEU A 150 9.16 1.75 -6.91
N GLY A 151 10.34 1.62 -7.52
CA GLY A 151 11.43 0.80 -7.00
C GLY A 151 11.95 1.29 -5.65
N ARG A 152 12.21 2.61 -5.51
CA ARG A 152 12.66 3.22 -4.25
C ARG A 152 11.65 3.07 -3.13
N GLN A 153 10.36 3.26 -3.41
CA GLN A 153 9.29 3.10 -2.42
C GLN A 153 9.37 1.76 -1.69
N MET A 154 9.67 0.67 -2.39
CA MET A 154 9.75 -0.68 -1.82
C MET A 154 10.88 -0.86 -0.79
N THR A 155 11.82 0.10 -0.73
CA THR A 155 12.91 0.11 0.25
C THR A 155 12.62 1.01 1.45
N VAL A 156 11.64 1.91 1.35
CA VAL A 156 11.34 2.90 2.41
C VAL A 156 10.91 2.21 3.71
N ALA A 157 9.90 1.33 3.67
CA ALA A 157 9.46 0.65 4.87
C ALA A 157 10.54 -0.28 5.47
N PRO A 158 11.25 -1.14 4.70
CA PRO A 158 12.33 -1.95 5.26
C PRO A 158 13.46 -1.13 5.91
N ILE A 159 13.86 -0.02 5.31
CA ILE A 159 14.88 0.89 5.88
C ILE A 159 14.39 1.46 7.20
N LEU A 160 13.20 2.06 7.22
CA LEU A 160 12.63 2.66 8.43
C LEU A 160 12.40 1.63 9.53
N ARG A 161 11.94 0.42 9.18
CA ARG A 161 11.78 -0.69 10.13
C ARG A 161 13.12 -1.10 10.70
N PHE A 162 14.12 -1.34 9.87
CA PHE A 162 15.41 -1.80 10.33
C PHE A 162 16.05 -0.81 11.31
N PHE A 163 16.18 0.45 10.91
CA PHE A 163 16.77 1.47 11.80
C PHE A 163 15.93 1.71 13.05
N GLY A 164 14.60 1.75 12.91
CA GLY A 164 13.70 1.89 14.05
C GLY A 164 13.86 0.74 15.05
N VAL A 165 13.89 -0.50 14.58
CA VAL A 165 14.06 -1.70 15.42
C VAL A 165 15.44 -1.73 16.06
N VAL A 166 16.50 -1.34 15.34
CA VAL A 166 17.87 -1.24 15.90
C VAL A 166 17.91 -0.23 17.05
N ILE A 167 17.31 0.94 16.87
CA ILE A 167 17.25 1.98 17.91
C ILE A 167 16.43 1.49 19.11
N ALA A 168 15.24 0.91 18.87
CA ALA A 168 14.39 0.38 19.93
C ALA A 168 15.06 -0.74 20.71
N TRP A 169 15.77 -1.64 20.03
CA TRP A 169 16.54 -2.71 20.65
C TRP A 169 17.69 -2.15 21.50
N TRP A 170 18.43 -1.16 21.00
CA TRP A 170 19.53 -0.55 21.75
C TRP A 170 19.04 0.16 23.02
N LEU A 171 17.87 0.79 22.96
CA LEU A 171 17.23 1.47 24.08
C LEU A 171 16.42 0.53 25.00
N GLN A 172 16.42 -0.78 24.76
CA GLN A 172 15.59 -1.76 25.49
C GLN A 172 14.11 -1.34 25.57
N SER A 173 13.59 -0.84 24.45
CA SER A 173 12.24 -0.29 24.37
C SER A 173 11.17 -1.37 24.58
N PRO A 174 9.99 -1.02 25.11
CA PRO A 174 8.90 -1.96 25.31
C PRO A 174 8.14 -2.26 24.01
N PHE A 175 7.36 -3.34 24.02
CA PHE A 175 6.51 -3.82 22.91
C PHE A 175 5.78 -2.72 22.09
N PRO A 176 5.07 -1.74 22.70
CA PRO A 176 4.32 -0.74 21.93
C PRO A 176 5.18 0.08 20.96
N VAL A 177 6.47 0.27 21.26
CA VAL A 177 7.41 1.00 20.40
C VAL A 177 7.65 0.26 19.09
N TYR A 178 7.75 -1.08 19.11
CA TYR A 178 7.94 -1.88 17.91
C TYR A 178 6.70 -1.85 17.02
N VAL A 179 5.50 -1.90 17.62
CA VAL A 179 4.23 -1.71 16.90
C VAL A 179 4.19 -0.32 16.25
N ALA A 180 4.60 0.72 16.98
CA ALA A 180 4.66 2.08 16.45
C ALA A 180 5.65 2.21 15.29
N ILE A 181 6.83 1.58 15.38
CA ILE A 181 7.81 1.55 14.28
C ILE A 181 7.24 0.86 13.05
N MET A 182 6.55 -0.27 13.22
CA MET A 182 5.90 -0.98 12.12
C MET A 182 4.83 -0.11 11.45
N ALA A 183 3.97 0.52 12.25
CA ALA A 183 2.92 1.43 11.81
C ALA A 183 3.50 2.63 11.07
N PHE A 184 4.50 3.29 11.65
CA PHE A 184 5.17 4.44 11.09
C PHE A 184 5.84 4.09 9.76
N ALA A 185 6.62 3.02 9.70
CA ALA A 185 7.30 2.62 8.47
C ALA A 185 6.31 2.28 7.34
N TYR A 186 5.22 1.60 7.66
CA TYR A 186 4.15 1.29 6.71
C TYR A 186 3.41 2.56 6.25
N GLY A 187 3.10 3.49 7.16
CA GLY A 187 2.51 4.77 6.79
C GLY A 187 3.44 5.61 5.92
N ALA A 188 4.70 5.71 6.31
CA ALA A 188 5.71 6.52 5.64
C ALA A 188 5.98 6.08 4.20
N GLU A 189 6.04 4.78 3.90
CA GLU A 189 6.17 4.31 2.50
C GLU A 189 4.98 4.71 1.64
N ASN A 190 3.76 4.68 2.20
CA ASN A 190 2.53 5.00 1.47
C ASN A 190 2.39 6.51 1.27
N VAL A 191 2.76 7.30 2.28
CA VAL A 191 2.83 8.77 2.21
C VAL A 191 3.89 9.21 1.19
N TYR A 192 5.07 8.59 1.21
CA TYR A 192 6.14 8.86 0.25
C TYR A 192 5.66 8.63 -1.19
N LEU A 193 4.98 7.51 -1.45
CA LEU A 193 4.44 7.22 -2.78
C LEU A 193 3.40 8.26 -3.22
N THR A 194 2.46 8.58 -2.31
CA THR A 194 1.42 9.59 -2.54
C THR A 194 2.03 10.94 -2.88
N TRP A 195 3.06 11.35 -2.13
CA TRP A 195 3.77 12.59 -2.38
C TRP A 195 4.44 12.61 -3.75
N CYS A 196 5.16 11.53 -4.11
CA CYS A 196 5.81 11.44 -5.41
C CYS A 196 4.80 11.45 -6.58
N GLY A 197 3.71 10.68 -6.49
CA GLY A 197 2.69 10.65 -7.53
C GLY A 197 1.98 12.00 -7.71
N ARG A 198 1.68 12.70 -6.62
CA ARG A 198 1.14 14.08 -6.68
C ARG A 198 2.13 15.07 -7.27
N ARG A 199 3.43 14.93 -6.96
CA ARG A 199 4.49 15.77 -7.54
C ARG A 199 4.56 15.59 -9.05
N GLU A 200 4.57 14.35 -9.54
CA GLU A 200 4.63 14.06 -10.99
C GLU A 200 3.33 14.45 -11.71
N TYR A 201 2.17 14.25 -11.07
CA TYR A 201 0.90 14.78 -11.56
C TYR A 201 0.95 16.30 -11.76
N ARG A 202 1.42 17.05 -10.76
CA ARG A 202 1.50 18.52 -10.85
C ARG A 202 2.51 18.99 -11.90
N ARG A 203 3.58 18.24 -12.12
CA ARG A 203 4.63 18.56 -13.09
C ARG A 203 4.18 18.37 -14.54
N HIS A 204 3.46 17.30 -14.83
CA HIS A 204 3.13 16.92 -16.20
C HIS A 204 1.72 17.31 -16.65
N ILE A 205 0.75 17.33 -15.72
CA ILE A 205 -0.66 17.61 -16.02
C ILE A 205 -1.08 18.98 -15.50
N GLY A 206 -0.49 19.42 -14.37
CA GLY A 206 -0.85 20.67 -13.70
C GLY A 206 -2.26 20.64 -13.06
N ALA A 207 -2.59 21.70 -12.33
CA ALA A 207 -3.97 21.98 -11.94
C ALA A 207 -4.56 22.92 -13.00
N SER A 208 -5.49 22.44 -13.83
CA SER A 208 -6.26 23.35 -14.68
C SER A 208 -7.18 24.23 -13.83
N ALA A 209 -7.49 25.42 -14.34
CA ALA A 209 -8.51 26.34 -13.80
C ALA A 209 -9.91 25.69 -13.64
N ASP A 210 -10.14 24.52 -14.26
CA ASP A 210 -11.38 23.74 -14.28
C ASP A 210 -11.54 22.74 -13.11
N SER A 211 -11.01 23.04 -11.91
CA SER A 211 -11.09 22.11 -10.76
C SER A 211 -12.53 21.75 -10.35
N GLU A 212 -13.47 22.67 -10.55
CA GLU A 212 -14.90 22.42 -10.29
C GLU A 212 -15.51 21.43 -11.29
N ASN A 213 -15.12 21.50 -12.57
CA ASN A 213 -15.61 20.60 -13.61
C ASN A 213 -15.07 19.16 -13.42
N ASN A 214 -13.82 19.03 -12.94
CA ASN A 214 -13.21 17.74 -12.63
C ASN A 214 -13.86 17.01 -11.44
N SER A 215 -14.53 17.73 -10.53
CA SER A 215 -15.27 17.12 -9.41
C SER A 215 -16.57 16.47 -9.87
N ARG A 216 -17.13 16.91 -11.00
CA ARG A 216 -18.32 16.33 -11.66
C ARG A 216 -18.01 15.13 -12.55
N ALA A 217 -16.73 14.79 -12.75
CA ALA A 217 -16.33 13.65 -13.57
C ALA A 217 -16.98 12.35 -13.08
N SER A 218 -17.61 11.63 -14.00
CA SER A 218 -18.34 10.40 -13.76
C SER A 218 -17.68 9.23 -14.47
N MET A 219 -17.74 8.03 -13.86
CA MET A 219 -17.32 6.79 -14.52
C MET A 219 -18.08 6.52 -15.83
N ALA A 220 -19.26 7.13 -16.02
CA ALA A 220 -20.06 7.00 -17.24
C ALA A 220 -19.38 7.63 -18.48
N GLU A 221 -18.43 8.54 -18.28
CA GLU A 221 -17.70 9.21 -19.38
C GLU A 221 -16.67 8.29 -20.03
N PHE A 222 -16.25 7.24 -19.33
CA PHE A 222 -15.29 6.26 -19.81
C PHE A 222 -16.02 4.95 -20.05
N SER A 223 -16.20 4.59 -21.32
CA SER A 223 -16.90 3.37 -21.71
C SER A 223 -16.25 2.14 -21.05
N GLY A 224 -17.02 1.45 -20.22
CA GLY A 224 -16.57 0.22 -19.55
C GLY A 224 -15.60 0.41 -18.38
N LEU A 225 -15.28 1.63 -17.92
CA LEU A 225 -14.38 1.85 -16.78
C LEU A 225 -14.89 1.18 -15.49
N ARG A 226 -16.18 1.33 -15.19
CA ARG A 226 -16.81 0.69 -14.01
C ARG A 226 -16.70 -0.83 -14.08
N GLN A 227 -17.03 -1.40 -15.23
CA GLN A 227 -16.98 -2.84 -15.46
C GLN A 227 -15.54 -3.35 -15.36
N PHE A 228 -14.59 -2.63 -15.94
CA PHE A 228 -13.18 -2.95 -15.85
C PHE A 228 -12.68 -2.97 -14.39
N LEU A 229 -13.00 -1.94 -13.60
CA LEU A 229 -12.62 -1.91 -12.18
C LEU A 229 -13.27 -3.05 -11.39
N TRP A 230 -14.52 -3.38 -11.65
CA TRP A 230 -15.25 -4.47 -10.99
C TRP A 230 -14.65 -5.84 -11.30
N ILE A 231 -14.44 -6.14 -12.59
CA ILE A 231 -13.82 -7.40 -13.04
C ILE A 231 -12.43 -7.55 -12.42
N THR A 232 -11.64 -6.48 -12.49
CA THR A 232 -10.27 -6.51 -12.00
C THR A 232 -10.19 -6.66 -10.47
N TYR A 233 -11.17 -6.10 -9.74
CA TYR A 233 -11.31 -6.30 -8.31
C TYR A 233 -11.62 -7.76 -7.97
N TRP A 234 -12.62 -8.36 -8.63
CA TRP A 234 -12.98 -9.77 -8.42
C TRP A 234 -11.85 -10.71 -8.77
N GLN A 235 -11.19 -10.50 -9.91
CA GLN A 235 -10.00 -11.27 -10.29
C GLN A 235 -8.93 -11.20 -9.20
N SER A 236 -8.68 -10.02 -8.64
CA SER A 236 -7.67 -9.85 -7.58
C SER A 236 -8.03 -10.58 -6.29
N ASN A 237 -9.31 -10.64 -5.93
CA ASN A 237 -9.77 -11.35 -4.73
C ASN A 237 -9.81 -12.86 -4.95
N ILE A 238 -10.21 -13.31 -6.14
CA ILE A 238 -10.17 -14.73 -6.51
C ILE A 238 -8.73 -15.23 -6.53
N ASP A 239 -7.76 -14.44 -7.01
CA ASP A 239 -6.33 -14.77 -6.98
C ASP A 239 -5.76 -14.93 -5.55
N LEU A 240 -6.45 -14.42 -4.51
CA LEU A 240 -6.08 -14.65 -3.11
C LEU A 240 -6.49 -16.06 -2.64
N VAL A 241 -7.53 -16.64 -3.23
CA VAL A 241 -8.05 -17.96 -2.84
C VAL A 241 -7.01 -19.08 -3.04
N PRO A 242 -6.32 -19.22 -4.19
CA PRO A 242 -5.27 -20.23 -4.33
C PRO A 242 -4.07 -20.01 -3.40
N LYS A 243 -3.74 -18.75 -3.09
CA LYS A 243 -2.58 -18.39 -2.25
C LYS A 243 -2.80 -18.74 -0.78
N HIS A 244 -4.04 -18.68 -0.30
CA HIS A 244 -4.38 -19.06 1.08
C HIS A 244 -4.92 -20.49 1.18
N GLY A 245 -5.58 -21.00 0.13
CA GLY A 245 -6.13 -22.37 0.10
C GLY A 245 -5.05 -23.45 0.05
N SER A 246 -3.93 -23.20 -0.64
CA SER A 246 -2.79 -24.14 -0.64
C SER A 246 -2.14 -24.26 0.75
N ILE A 247 -2.14 -23.19 1.54
CA ILE A 247 -1.61 -23.18 2.92
C ILE A 247 -2.55 -23.94 3.86
N LEU A 248 -3.87 -23.80 3.69
CA LEU A 248 -4.86 -24.56 4.47
C LEU A 248 -4.78 -26.06 4.19
N LEU A 249 -4.66 -26.48 2.93
CA LEU A 249 -4.52 -27.89 2.56
C LEU A 249 -3.20 -28.51 3.05
N ALA A 250 -2.11 -27.73 3.06
CA ALA A 250 -0.82 -28.19 3.58
C ALA A 250 -0.78 -28.27 5.12
N GLY A 251 -1.61 -27.49 5.83
CA GLY A 251 -1.71 -27.56 7.29
C GLY A 251 -2.64 -28.67 7.81
N THR A 252 -3.40 -29.31 6.92
CA THR A 252 -4.29 -30.44 7.24
C THR A 252 -3.69 -31.82 6.89
N LEU A 253 -2.49 -31.86 6.32
CA LEU A 253 -1.70 -33.07 6.05
C LEU A 253 -0.57 -33.19 7.06
#